data_AF-A0A800F234-F1
#
_entry.id   AF-A0A800F234-F1
#
_cell.length_a   1.000
_cell.length_b   1.000
_cell.length_c   1.000
_cell.angle_alpha   90.00
_cell.angle_beta   90.00
_cell.angle_gamma   90.00
#
_symmetry.space_group_name_H-M   'P 1'
#
loop_
_entity.id
_entity.type
_entity.pdbx_description
1 polymer ?
#
loop_
_entity_poly.entity_id
_entity_poly.type
_entity_poly.pdbx_seq_one_letter_code
_entity_poly.pdbx_strand_id
1 'polypeptide(L)' 'NKPRLKASVSEPLSFGMVTETLAKILIKQGQPDKAIQIYKDLSLQNPEKSAYFDAQIKNLKDQL' A
#
# COMPACT_ATOMS: atom_id res chain seq x y z
N ASN A 1 -0.99 9.10 32.19
CA ASN A 1 -0.15 8.94 30.98
C ASN A 1 -0.84 8.01 30.00
N LYS A 2 -1.42 8.54 28.91
CA LYS A 2 -2.14 7.74 27.89
C LYS A 2 -1.18 6.71 27.26
N PRO A 3 -1.56 5.43 27.16
CA PRO A 3 -0.73 4.42 26.50
C PRO A 3 -0.69 4.71 25.00
N ARG A 4 0.49 4.98 24.47
CA ARG A 4 0.72 5.11 23.02
C ARG A 4 0.57 3.72 22.41
N LEU A 5 -0.36 3.59 21.47
CA LEU A 5 -0.64 2.36 20.74
C LEU A 5 0.65 1.72 20.21
N LYS A 6 0.71 0.40 20.39
CA LYS A 6 1.70 -0.53 19.86
C LYS A 6 1.89 -0.32 18.36
N ALA A 7 3.09 0.06 17.96
CA ALA A 7 3.68 -0.38 16.70
C ALA A 7 4.89 -1.27 17.06
N SER A 8 4.60 -2.31 17.85
CA SER A 8 5.42 -3.53 17.84
C SER A 8 5.21 -4.20 16.49
N VAL A 9 6.23 -4.93 16.02
CA VAL A 9 6.35 -5.57 14.70
C VAL A 9 7.19 -4.73 13.72
N SER A 10 8.43 -4.50 14.12
CA SER A 10 9.58 -4.67 13.23
C SER A 10 9.75 -6.17 12.91
N GLU A 11 8.79 -6.78 12.21
CA GLU A 11 9.07 -8.00 11.46
C GLU A 11 9.72 -7.55 10.14
N PRO A 12 10.81 -8.17 9.69
CA PRO A 12 11.24 -8.00 8.31
C PRO A 12 10.06 -8.40 7.44
N LEU A 13 9.45 -7.41 6.78
CA LEU A 13 8.37 -7.60 5.83
C LEU A 13 8.81 -8.72 4.90
N SER A 14 8.23 -9.90 5.05
CA SER A 14 8.45 -10.99 4.13
C SER A 14 7.88 -10.51 2.80
N PHE A 15 8.77 -9.99 1.93
CA PHE A 15 8.49 -9.32 0.65
C PHE A 15 7.96 -10.30 -0.41
N GLY A 16 7.05 -11.20 -0.04
CA GLY A 16 6.43 -12.17 -0.93
C GLY A 16 4.93 -11.96 -1.14
N MET A 17 4.28 -11.12 -0.32
CA MET A 17 2.84 -10.91 -0.41
C MET A 17 2.51 -9.49 -0.90
N VAL A 18 1.91 -9.42 -2.09
CA VAL A 18 1.30 -8.20 -2.63
C VAL A 18 0.16 -7.81 -1.69
N THR A 19 0.34 -6.75 -0.91
CA THR A 19 -0.62 -6.28 0.09
C THR A 19 -0.72 -4.76 0.06
N GLU A 20 -1.85 -4.23 0.53
CA GLU A 20 -2.04 -2.78 0.67
C GLU A 20 -0.93 -2.15 1.53
N THR A 21 -0.49 -2.86 2.58
CA THR A 21 0.60 -2.43 3.45
C THR A 21 1.91 -2.27 2.68
N LEU A 22 2.24 -3.20 1.77
CA LEU A 22 3.42 -3.11 0.93
C LEU A 22 3.37 -1.88 0.00
N ALA A 23 2.22 -1.60 -0.61
CA ALA A 23 2.05 -0.38 -1.41
C ALA A 23 2.30 0.88 -0.58
N LYS A 24 1.74 0.97 0.64
CA LYS A 24 1.96 2.10 1.56
C LYS A 24 3.42 2.28 1.95
N ILE A 25 4.15 1.19 2.15
CA ILE A 25 5.59 1.24 2.45
C ILE A 25 6.37 1.77 1.26
N LEU A 26 6.05 1.31 0.04
CA LEU A 26 6.71 1.78 -1.18
C LEU A 26 6.49 3.28 -1.41
N ILE A 27 5.28 3.79 -1.16
CA ILE A 27 5.00 5.24 -1.20
C ILE A 27 5.89 5.99 -0.21
N LYS A 28 5.98 5.50 1.03
CA LYS A 28 6.83 6.11 2.08
C LYS A 28 8.32 6.06 1.74
N GLN A 29 8.75 5.07 0.95
CA GLN A 29 10.11 4.96 0.45
C GLN A 29 10.37 5.83 -0.80
N GLY A 30 9.38 6.61 -1.26
CA GLY A 30 9.51 7.42 -2.47
C GLY A 30 9.47 6.58 -3.75
N GLN A 31 8.83 5.41 -3.73
CA GLN A 31 8.63 4.53 -4.89
C GLN A 31 7.14 4.43 -5.28
N PRO A 32 6.47 5.54 -5.63
CA PRO A 32 5.05 5.54 -5.97
C PRO A 32 4.74 4.69 -7.21
N ASP A 33 5.64 4.57 -8.19
CA ASP A 33 5.44 3.73 -9.38
C ASP A 33 5.23 2.25 -9.03
N LYS A 34 6.03 1.73 -8.08
CA LYS A 34 5.89 0.35 -7.62
C LYS A 34 4.60 0.17 -6.81
N ALA A 35 4.23 1.17 -6.01
CA ALA A 35 2.97 1.15 -5.28
C ALA A 35 1.76 1.13 -6.22
N ILE A 36 1.80 1.87 -7.33
CA ILE A 36 0.76 1.84 -8.36
C ILE A 36 0.62 0.44 -8.98
N GLN A 37 1.73 -0.25 -9.26
CA GLN A 37 1.69 -1.62 -9.77
C GLN A 37 1.05 -2.58 -8.76
N ILE A 38 1.41 -2.47 -7.47
CA ILE A 38 0.81 -3.27 -6.39
C ILE A 38 -0.69 -3.03 -6.31
N TYR A 39 -1.13 -1.77 -6.36
CA TYR A 39 -2.55 -1.43 -6.31
C TYR A 39 -3.32 -1.95 -7.53
N LYS A 40 -2.70 -1.96 -8.72
CA LYS A 40 -3.32 -2.56 -9.91
C LYS A 40 -3.51 -4.06 -9.72
N ASP A 41 -2.49 -4.75 -9.24
CA ASP A 41 -2.57 -6.19 -8.99
C ASP A 41 -3.64 -6.53 -7.95
N LEU A 42 -3.69 -5.76 -6.86
CA LEU A 42 -4.74 -5.87 -5.84
C LEU A 42 -6.14 -5.59 -6.39
N SER A 43 -6.28 -4.64 -7.31
CA SER A 43 -7.55 -4.34 -8.00
C SER A 43 -8.03 -5.52 -8.84
N LEU A 44 -7.11 -6.21 -9.51
CA LEU A 44 -7.42 -7.43 -10.29
C LEU A 44 -7.79 -8.61 -9.39
N GLN A 45 -7.06 -8.79 -8.27
CA GLN A 45 -7.33 -9.88 -7.32
C GLN A 45 -8.59 -9.64 -6.47
N ASN A 46 -8.95 -8.38 -6.23
CA ASN A 46 -10.07 -7.96 -5.38
C ASN A 46 -10.98 -6.99 -6.14
N PRO A 47 -11.77 -7.47 -7.12
CA PRO A 47 -12.64 -6.62 -7.92
C PRO A 47 -13.68 -5.87 -7.06
N GLU A 48 -14.09 -6.45 -5.93
CA GLU A 48 -14.95 -5.82 -4.92
C GLU A 48 -14.38 -4.51 -4.34
N LYS A 49 -13.05 -4.36 -4.32
CA LYS A 49 -12.34 -3.17 -3.83
C LYS A 49 -11.61 -2.45 -4.97
N SER A 50 -11.84 -2.83 -6.22
CA SER A 50 -11.19 -2.24 -7.39
C SER A 50 -11.31 -0.71 -7.40
N ALA A 51 -12.51 -0.18 -7.15
CA ALA A 51 -12.74 1.27 -7.08
C ALA A 51 -11.90 1.98 -6.00
N TYR A 52 -11.66 1.32 -4.86
CA TYR A 52 -10.79 1.86 -3.80
C TYR A 52 -9.34 1.93 -4.28
N PHE A 53 -8.84 0.85 -4.89
CA PHE A 53 -7.47 0.80 -5.40
C PHE A 53 -7.25 1.75 -6.57
N ASP A 54 -8.22 1.91 -7.48
CA ASP A 54 -8.18 2.91 -8.55
C ASP A 54 -8.12 4.34 -8.01
N ALA A 55 -8.85 4.64 -6.93
CA ALA A 55 -8.75 5.93 -6.25
C ALA A 55 -7.35 6.15 -5.66
N GLN A 56 -6.73 5.14 -5.03
CA GLN A 56 -5.36 5.22 -4.53
C GLN A 56 -4.36 5.44 -5.68
N ILE A 57 -4.49 4.71 -6.79
CA ILE A 57 -3.63 4.87 -7.97
C ILE A 57 -3.73 6.28 -8.54
N LYS A 58 -4.96 6.80 -8.69
CA LYS A 58 -5.16 8.18 -9.17
C LYS A 58 -4.53 9.19 -8.23
N ASN A 59 -4.73 9.04 -6.93
CA ASN A 59 -4.15 9.94 -5.95
C ASN A 59 -2.61 9.92 -5.97
N LEU A 60 -1.99 8.75 -6.17
CA LEU A 60 -0.54 8.65 -6.32
C LEU A 60 -0.02 9.27 -7.61
N LYS A 61 -0.75 9.11 -8.71
CA LYS A 61 -0.40 9.73 -9.99
C LYS A 61 -0.52 11.25 -9.97
N ASP A 62 -1.44 11.79 -9.17
CA ASP A 62 -1.64 13.23 -9.00
C ASP A 62 -0.53 13.88 -8.14
N GLN A 63 0.10 13.09 -7.26
CA GLN A 63 1.23 13.53 -6.42
C GLN A 63 2.61 13.41 -7.09
N LEU A 64 2.67 12.80 -8.29
CA LEU A 64 3.87 12.57 -9.08
C LEU A 64 4.06 13.68 -10.11
#